data_AF-A0A2W4W1Z2-F1
#
_entry.id   AF-A0A2W4W1Z2-F1
#
_cell.length_a   1.000
_cell.length_b   1.000
_cell.length_c   1.000
_cell.angle_alpha   90.00
_cell.angle_beta   90.00
_cell.angle_gamma   90.00
#
_symmetry.space_group_name_H-M   'P 1'
#
loop_
_entity.id
_entity.type
_entity.pdbx_description
1 polymer ?
#
loop_
_entity_poly.entity_id
_entity_poly.type
_entity_poly.pdbx_seq_one_letter_code
_entity_poly.pdbx_strand_id
1 'polypeptide(L)'
;MSNNPNFQPLNLLEYESLASQHLSQMAFDYYASGAWDEVTLRDNRAAFDQFRLRPKMLVDVSKRNLTTTILGHILQFPLLIAPMAFQCLANPEGELATARAAAKAGVGMILSTLATKSIEEVAQASLNSSPSPLNWFQLYIHRDRGLTQALIERASSAGYKALCLTVDAPLLGRRERDQRNHFSLPSGMQLANISSSGLGISHSDTESDLFTYFAYQLDPSITWKDLEWVQSISPLPLVLKGILRADDAVRAVEAGAKAIIVSNHGGRQLDGAIASLNALSEVVDAVAGSVDVLVD
;
A
#
# COMPACT_ATOMS: atom_id res chain seq x y z
N MET A 1 2.12 -26.93 -16.42
CA MET A 1 1.18 -25.96 -17.01
C MET A 1 1.89 -24.79 -17.71
N SER A 2 3.15 -24.49 -17.38
CA SER A 2 3.93 -23.34 -17.88
C SER A 2 4.31 -23.32 -19.38
N ASN A 3 4.12 -24.41 -20.12
CA ASN A 3 4.50 -24.49 -21.54
C ASN A 3 3.32 -24.40 -22.52
N ASN A 4 2.13 -24.01 -22.06
CA ASN A 4 1.01 -23.74 -22.95
C ASN A 4 1.05 -22.26 -23.39
N PRO A 5 1.38 -21.94 -24.66
CA PRO A 5 1.42 -20.56 -25.13
C PRO A 5 0.07 -19.84 -25.10
N ASN A 6 -1.03 -20.58 -24.88
CA ASN A 6 -2.39 -20.04 -24.71
C ASN A 6 -2.84 -19.97 -23.24
N PHE A 7 -1.95 -20.19 -22.27
CA PHE A 7 -2.34 -20.08 -20.86
C PHE A 7 -2.67 -18.63 -20.51
N GLN A 8 -3.93 -18.39 -20.14
CA GLN A 8 -4.37 -17.12 -19.57
C GLN A 8 -4.80 -17.37 -18.13
N PRO A 9 -4.12 -16.76 -17.13
CA PRO A 9 -4.49 -16.93 -15.73
C PRO A 9 -5.91 -16.45 -15.46
N LEU A 10 -6.71 -17.28 -14.79
CA LEU A 10 -8.13 -17.06 -14.50
C LEU A 10 -8.36 -16.48 -13.10
N ASN A 11 -7.39 -16.60 -12.20
CA ASN A 11 -7.47 -16.12 -10.82
C ASN A 11 -6.10 -15.65 -10.32
N LEU A 12 -6.08 -14.98 -9.18
CA LEU A 12 -4.86 -14.37 -8.62
C LEU A 12 -3.78 -15.40 -8.24
N LEU A 13 -4.14 -16.64 -7.89
CA LEU A 13 -3.17 -17.69 -7.54
C LEU A 13 -2.41 -18.20 -8.75
N GLU A 14 -3.06 -18.19 -9.92
CA GLU A 14 -2.40 -18.49 -11.19
C GLU A 14 -1.45 -17.38 -11.61
N TYR A 15 -1.77 -16.11 -11.33
CA TYR A 15 -0.84 -15.00 -11.50
C TYR A 15 0.39 -15.12 -10.58
N GLU A 16 0.21 -15.46 -9.30
CA GLU A 16 1.32 -15.72 -8.37
C GLU A 16 2.22 -16.87 -8.86
N SER A 17 1.59 -17.95 -9.34
CA SER A 17 2.31 -19.12 -9.91
C SER A 17 3.08 -18.79 -11.18
N LEU A 18 2.58 -17.85 -12.01
CA LEU A 18 3.32 -17.35 -13.17
C LEU A 18 4.42 -16.38 -12.77
N ALA A 19 4.19 -15.54 -11.77
CA ALA A 19 5.17 -14.57 -11.30
C ALA A 19 6.47 -15.27 -10.84
N SER A 20 6.38 -16.39 -10.12
CA SER A 20 7.55 -17.18 -9.71
C SER A 20 8.39 -17.73 -10.87
N GLN A 21 7.83 -17.78 -12.09
CA GLN A 21 8.52 -18.24 -13.30
C GLN A 21 9.16 -17.10 -14.09
N HIS A 22 8.73 -15.85 -13.87
CA HIS A 22 9.16 -14.68 -14.63
C HIS A 22 9.99 -13.69 -13.83
N LEU A 23 9.83 -13.68 -12.50
CA LEU A 23 10.62 -12.86 -11.60
C LEU A 23 11.94 -13.56 -11.26
N SER A 24 12.96 -12.76 -10.92
CA SER A 24 14.12 -13.30 -10.21
C SER A 24 13.67 -13.84 -8.85
N GLN A 25 14.40 -14.81 -8.31
CA GLN A 25 14.10 -15.38 -6.99
C GLN A 25 14.04 -14.29 -5.91
N MET A 26 15.00 -13.35 -5.91
CA MET A 26 15.04 -12.21 -4.99
C MET A 26 13.77 -11.34 -5.10
N ALA A 27 13.34 -11.00 -6.33
CA ALA A 27 12.15 -10.18 -6.53
C ALA A 27 10.87 -10.91 -6.11
N PHE A 28 10.75 -12.19 -6.47
CA PHE A 28 9.60 -13.00 -6.06
C PHE A 28 9.52 -13.12 -4.54
N ASP A 29 10.62 -13.48 -3.87
CA ASP A 29 10.66 -13.61 -2.42
C ASP A 29 10.37 -12.28 -1.71
N TYR A 30 10.90 -11.16 -2.22
CA TYR A 30 10.59 -9.84 -1.67
C TYR A 30 9.10 -9.51 -1.67
N TYR A 31 8.40 -9.85 -2.75
CA TYR A 31 6.96 -9.62 -2.85
C TYR A 31 6.15 -10.63 -2.03
N ALA A 32 6.55 -11.89 -2.05
CA ALA A 32 5.78 -12.99 -1.46
C ALA A 32 6.00 -13.16 0.06
N SER A 33 7.09 -12.62 0.63
CA SER A 33 7.45 -12.87 2.02
C SER A 33 6.59 -12.10 3.03
N GLY A 34 6.40 -12.70 4.20
CA GLY A 34 5.94 -12.03 5.42
C GLY A 34 7.09 -11.75 6.39
N ALA A 35 6.75 -11.28 7.59
CA ALA A 35 7.70 -11.17 8.69
C ALA A 35 7.83 -12.52 9.44
N TRP A 36 9.02 -12.80 9.95
CA TRP A 36 9.36 -13.96 10.78
C TRP A 36 8.83 -15.29 10.22
N ASP A 37 8.06 -16.03 11.00
CA ASP A 37 7.53 -17.35 10.65
C ASP A 37 6.34 -17.25 9.68
N GLU A 38 5.97 -16.04 9.23
CA GLU A 38 4.88 -15.73 8.31
C GLU A 38 3.51 -16.21 8.82
N VAL A 39 3.32 -16.20 10.15
CA VAL A 39 2.05 -16.60 10.80
C VAL A 39 0.94 -15.65 10.38
N THR A 40 1.13 -14.34 10.56
CA THR A 40 0.16 -13.31 10.20
C THR A 40 -0.16 -13.33 8.70
N LEU A 41 0.85 -13.59 7.84
CA LEU A 41 0.66 -13.69 6.40
C LEU A 41 -0.31 -14.83 6.03
N ARG A 42 -0.15 -16.00 6.66
CA ARG A 42 -1.05 -17.14 6.46
C ARG A 42 -2.42 -16.88 7.06
N ASP A 43 -2.47 -16.29 8.26
CA ASP A 43 -3.72 -15.98 8.96
C ASP A 43 -4.58 -14.95 8.22
N ASN A 44 -3.97 -13.99 7.53
CA ASN A 44 -4.69 -13.05 6.65
C ASN A 44 -5.52 -13.77 5.59
N ARG A 45 -4.97 -14.82 4.96
CA ARG A 45 -5.70 -15.63 3.98
C ARG A 45 -6.73 -16.52 4.67
N ALA A 46 -6.33 -17.20 5.74
CA ALA A 46 -7.21 -18.12 6.47
C ALA A 46 -8.42 -17.41 7.11
N ALA A 47 -8.32 -16.12 7.44
CA ALA A 47 -9.43 -15.33 7.97
C ALA A 47 -10.61 -15.29 7.00
N PHE A 48 -10.38 -15.11 5.69
CA PHE A 48 -11.46 -15.14 4.69
C PHE A 48 -12.18 -16.51 4.66
N ASP A 49 -11.45 -17.60 4.91
CA ASP A 49 -12.02 -18.95 5.01
C ASP A 49 -12.83 -19.18 6.30
N GLN A 50 -12.93 -18.21 7.21
CA GLN A 50 -13.81 -18.28 8.38
C GLN A 50 -15.15 -17.60 8.13
N PHE A 51 -15.21 -16.65 7.20
CA PHE A 51 -16.45 -15.96 6.84
C PHE A 51 -17.22 -16.74 5.77
N ARG A 52 -18.54 -16.85 5.94
CA ARG A 52 -19.44 -17.53 4.99
C ARG A 52 -20.50 -16.56 4.52
N LEU A 53 -20.65 -16.45 3.21
CA LEU A 53 -21.71 -15.65 2.60
C LEU A 53 -23.04 -16.39 2.71
N ARG A 54 -24.08 -15.68 3.16
CA ARG A 54 -25.47 -16.17 3.16
C ARG A 54 -26.21 -15.51 2.00
N PRO A 55 -26.30 -16.15 0.82
CA PRO A 55 -26.95 -15.54 -0.34
C PRO A 55 -28.43 -15.30 -0.06
N LYS A 56 -28.93 -14.12 -0.47
CA LYS A 56 -30.36 -13.83 -0.52
C LYS A 56 -30.92 -14.39 -1.83
N MET A 57 -32.02 -15.14 -1.74
CA MET A 57 -32.69 -15.72 -2.90
C MET A 57 -33.74 -14.77 -3.47
N LEU A 58 -34.07 -14.92 -4.75
CA LEU A 58 -35.11 -14.14 -5.43
C LEU A 58 -34.92 -12.61 -5.37
N VAL A 59 -33.66 -12.15 -5.36
CA VAL A 59 -33.30 -10.74 -5.51
C VAL A 59 -33.06 -10.46 -6.99
N ASP A 60 -33.71 -9.44 -7.56
CA ASP A 60 -33.44 -9.02 -8.93
C ASP A 60 -32.03 -8.41 -9.03
N VAL A 61 -31.14 -9.15 -9.69
CA VAL A 61 -29.75 -8.77 -9.96
C VAL A 61 -29.48 -8.60 -11.47
N SER A 62 -30.54 -8.38 -12.26
CA SER A 62 -30.44 -8.14 -13.71
C SER A 62 -29.62 -6.88 -14.04
N LYS A 63 -29.62 -5.89 -13.13
CA LYS A 63 -28.77 -4.70 -13.17
C LYS A 63 -27.94 -4.62 -11.90
N ARG A 64 -26.62 -4.83 -12.03
CA ARG A 64 -25.67 -4.69 -10.92
C ARG A 64 -24.97 -3.35 -11.03
N ASN A 65 -25.00 -2.58 -9.95
CA ASN A 65 -24.19 -1.38 -9.82
C ASN A 65 -23.10 -1.62 -8.79
N LEU A 66 -21.84 -1.54 -9.22
CA LEU A 66 -20.66 -1.71 -8.35
C LEU A 66 -20.03 -0.37 -7.99
N THR A 67 -20.57 0.75 -8.50
CA THR A 67 -20.04 2.08 -8.21
C THR A 67 -20.17 2.39 -6.73
N THR A 68 -19.13 2.96 -6.14
CA THR A 68 -19.14 3.44 -4.75
C THR A 68 -18.43 4.78 -4.66
N THR A 69 -18.34 5.34 -3.45
CA THR A 69 -17.56 6.54 -3.16
C THR A 69 -16.54 6.30 -2.05
N ILE A 70 -15.41 6.99 -2.12
CA ILE A 70 -14.41 7.07 -1.06
C ILE A 70 -13.88 8.50 -0.99
N LEU A 71 -13.91 9.12 0.19
CA LEU A 71 -13.55 10.55 0.38
C LEU A 71 -14.24 11.49 -0.62
N GLY A 72 -15.51 11.19 -0.97
CA GLY A 72 -16.28 11.95 -1.96
C GLY A 72 -15.93 11.69 -3.43
N HIS A 73 -14.98 10.80 -3.73
CA HIS A 73 -14.61 10.41 -5.09
C HIS A 73 -15.33 9.14 -5.53
N ILE A 74 -15.83 9.12 -6.77
CA ILE A 74 -16.51 7.95 -7.34
C ILE A 74 -15.48 6.90 -7.79
N LEU A 75 -15.75 5.65 -7.45
CA LEU A 75 -15.09 4.46 -7.98
C LEU A 75 -16.08 3.63 -8.79
N GLN A 76 -15.63 2.98 -9.86
CA GLN A 76 -16.43 2.03 -10.63
C GLN A 76 -16.57 0.67 -9.94
N PHE A 77 -15.64 0.37 -9.03
CA PHE A 77 -15.58 -0.85 -8.25
C PHE A 77 -14.94 -0.53 -6.88
N PRO A 78 -15.37 -1.12 -5.75
CA PRO A 78 -14.91 -0.77 -4.40
C PRO A 78 -13.50 -1.33 -4.12
N LEU A 79 -12.51 -0.85 -4.87
CA LEU A 79 -11.12 -1.29 -4.79
C LEU A 79 -10.19 -0.11 -5.00
N LEU A 80 -9.10 -0.10 -4.24
CA LEU A 80 -7.91 0.70 -4.52
C LEU A 80 -6.71 -0.25 -4.60
N ILE A 81 -5.76 0.05 -5.48
CA ILE A 81 -4.47 -0.64 -5.49
C ILE A 81 -3.64 -0.10 -4.32
N ALA A 82 -3.24 -1.00 -3.41
CA ALA A 82 -2.46 -0.68 -2.22
C ALA A 82 -1.04 -0.15 -2.57
N PRO A 83 -0.39 0.61 -1.67
CA PRO A 83 0.95 1.13 -1.90
C PRO A 83 1.99 0.01 -1.82
N MET A 84 2.49 -0.40 -2.98
CA MET A 84 3.56 -1.39 -3.14
C MET A 84 4.82 -0.72 -3.67
N ALA A 85 5.93 -0.87 -2.95
CA ALA A 85 7.23 -0.34 -3.33
C ALA A 85 7.89 -1.15 -4.46
N PHE A 86 8.74 -0.48 -5.23
CA PHE A 86 9.65 -1.07 -6.22
C PHE A 86 9.00 -1.86 -7.37
N GLN A 87 7.88 -1.38 -7.93
CA GLN A 87 7.12 -2.16 -8.92
C GLN A 87 7.92 -2.48 -10.20
N CYS A 88 8.99 -1.73 -10.48
CA CYS A 88 9.93 -2.04 -11.55
C CYS A 88 10.70 -3.37 -11.37
N LEU A 89 10.71 -3.97 -10.17
CA LEU A 89 11.21 -5.34 -9.99
C LEU A 89 10.34 -6.38 -10.71
N ALA A 90 9.05 -6.08 -10.93
CA ALA A 90 8.11 -6.98 -11.57
C ALA A 90 7.95 -6.71 -13.07
N ASN A 91 7.99 -5.44 -13.48
CA ASN A 91 7.85 -5.03 -14.87
C ASN A 91 8.53 -3.68 -15.09
N PRO A 92 9.30 -3.46 -16.17
CA PRO A 92 10.00 -2.18 -16.41
C PRO A 92 9.11 -0.92 -16.43
N GLU A 93 7.82 -1.06 -16.76
CA GLU A 93 6.87 0.05 -16.68
C GLU A 93 6.43 0.39 -15.24
N GLY A 94 6.53 -0.58 -14.33
CA GLY A 94 6.29 -0.45 -12.90
C GLY A 94 5.00 0.28 -12.56
N GLU A 95 5.12 1.30 -11.72
CA GLU A 95 4.00 2.10 -11.23
C GLU A 95 3.22 2.81 -12.35
N LEU A 96 3.83 3.07 -13.51
CA LEU A 96 3.12 3.70 -14.64
C LEU A 96 2.09 2.75 -15.26
N ALA A 97 2.44 1.46 -15.38
CA ALA A 97 1.51 0.45 -15.87
C ALA A 97 0.35 0.27 -14.89
N THR A 98 0.66 0.21 -13.59
CA THR A 98 -0.34 0.13 -12.52
C THR A 98 -1.30 1.32 -12.54
N ALA A 99 -0.79 2.55 -12.68
CA ALA A 99 -1.62 3.76 -12.74
C ALA A 99 -2.57 3.76 -13.94
N ARG A 100 -2.07 3.37 -15.13
CA ARG A 100 -2.91 3.23 -16.33
C ARG A 100 -3.97 2.16 -16.16
N ALA A 101 -3.61 1.02 -15.59
CA ALA A 101 -4.54 -0.09 -15.34
C ALA A 101 -5.64 0.31 -14.34
N ALA A 102 -5.27 0.96 -13.23
CA ALA A 102 -6.20 1.46 -12.23
C ALA A 102 -7.22 2.44 -12.84
N ALA A 103 -6.71 3.44 -13.57
CA ALA A 103 -7.55 4.46 -14.19
C ALA A 103 -8.49 3.86 -15.24
N LYS A 104 -8.00 2.95 -16.10
CA LYS A 104 -8.82 2.25 -17.08
C LYS A 104 -9.91 1.38 -16.44
N ALA A 105 -9.62 0.75 -15.30
CA ALA A 105 -10.59 -0.06 -14.55
C ALA A 105 -11.54 0.80 -13.69
N GLY A 106 -11.27 2.11 -13.54
CA GLY A 106 -12.05 3.01 -12.69
C GLY A 106 -11.89 2.70 -11.20
N VAL A 107 -10.73 2.18 -10.79
CA VAL A 107 -10.34 1.95 -9.39
C VAL A 107 -9.26 2.96 -8.97
N GLY A 108 -9.07 3.17 -7.67
CA GLY A 108 -8.02 4.06 -7.19
C GLY A 108 -6.64 3.40 -7.15
N MET A 109 -5.58 4.19 -7.06
CA MET A 109 -4.21 3.74 -6.82
C MET A 109 -3.60 4.54 -5.67
N ILE A 110 -2.97 3.86 -4.73
CA ILE A 110 -2.15 4.48 -3.69
C ILE A 110 -0.68 4.29 -4.09
N LEU A 111 0.02 5.37 -4.44
CA LEU A 111 1.43 5.31 -4.82
C LEU A 111 2.32 5.23 -3.57
N SER A 112 3.28 4.31 -3.53
CA SER A 112 4.25 4.23 -2.43
C SER A 112 5.24 5.40 -2.44
N THR A 113 5.65 5.86 -1.25
CA THR A 113 6.84 6.71 -1.10
C THR A 113 8.07 6.06 -1.75
N LEU A 114 8.19 4.72 -1.67
CA LEU A 114 9.31 3.93 -2.17
C LEU A 114 9.10 3.42 -3.60
N ALA A 115 8.40 4.21 -4.43
CA ALA A 115 8.18 3.90 -5.83
C ALA A 115 9.44 4.05 -6.68
N THR A 116 9.50 3.25 -7.75
CA THR A 116 10.53 3.31 -8.79
C THR A 116 10.20 4.28 -9.93
N LYS A 117 9.06 4.94 -9.86
CA LYS A 117 8.61 6.03 -10.74
C LYS A 117 8.12 7.19 -9.89
N SER A 118 8.35 8.42 -10.34
CA SER A 118 8.09 9.59 -9.50
C SER A 118 6.59 9.84 -9.32
N ILE A 119 6.25 10.59 -8.26
CA ILE A 119 4.91 11.16 -8.02
C ILE A 119 4.33 11.76 -9.31
N GLU A 120 5.14 12.56 -10.00
CA GLU A 120 4.75 13.31 -11.20
C GLU A 120 4.57 12.39 -12.41
N GLU A 121 5.50 11.46 -12.65
CA GLU A 121 5.38 10.51 -13.78
C GLU A 121 4.12 9.63 -13.65
N VAL A 122 3.83 9.15 -12.44
CA VAL A 122 2.66 8.32 -12.15
C VAL A 122 1.36 9.09 -12.32
N ALA A 123 1.30 10.34 -11.84
CA ALA A 123 0.14 11.21 -12.07
C ALA A 123 -0.08 11.46 -13.58
N GLN A 124 1.00 11.77 -14.30
CA GLN A 124 0.94 12.04 -15.74
C GLN A 124 0.53 10.81 -16.56
N ALA A 125 0.96 9.61 -16.16
CA ALA A 125 0.66 8.37 -16.87
C ALA A 125 -0.84 8.05 -16.94
N SER A 126 -1.64 8.55 -15.99
CA SER A 126 -3.08 8.29 -15.91
C SER A 126 -3.95 9.52 -16.20
N LEU A 127 -3.37 10.71 -16.34
CA LEU A 127 -4.07 12.01 -16.42
C LEU A 127 -5.19 12.06 -17.48
N ASN A 128 -4.97 11.47 -18.64
CA ASN A 128 -5.90 11.50 -19.78
C ASN A 128 -6.86 10.30 -19.84
N SER A 129 -6.96 9.53 -18.75
CA SER A 129 -7.84 8.36 -18.69
C SER A 129 -9.29 8.77 -18.43
N SER A 130 -10.22 7.92 -18.88
CA SER A 130 -11.64 8.00 -18.53
C SER A 130 -12.08 6.68 -17.91
N PRO A 131 -12.63 6.67 -16.69
CA PRO A 131 -12.88 7.83 -15.81
C PRO A 131 -11.59 8.50 -15.30
N SER A 132 -11.72 9.71 -14.73
CA SER A 132 -10.58 10.43 -14.15
C SER A 132 -9.89 9.58 -13.06
N PRO A 133 -8.54 9.58 -13.01
CA PRO A 133 -7.82 8.75 -12.05
C PRO A 133 -8.02 9.24 -10.60
N LEU A 134 -8.12 8.28 -9.68
CA LEU A 134 -8.08 8.54 -8.24
C LEU A 134 -6.74 8.06 -7.68
N ASN A 135 -5.77 8.97 -7.60
CA ASN A 135 -4.45 8.67 -7.05
C ASN A 135 -4.31 9.24 -5.63
N TRP A 136 -3.91 8.41 -4.68
CA TRP A 136 -3.47 8.79 -3.33
C TRP A 136 -1.97 8.56 -3.20
N PHE A 137 -1.32 9.29 -2.30
CA PHE A 137 0.12 9.15 -2.07
C PHE A 137 0.35 8.59 -0.67
N GLN A 138 0.97 7.41 -0.58
CA GLN A 138 1.39 6.84 0.69
C GLN A 138 2.66 7.55 1.16
N LEU A 139 2.60 8.06 2.40
CA LEU A 139 3.65 8.82 3.05
C LEU A 139 4.27 8.01 4.20
N TYR A 140 5.60 8.03 4.29
CA TYR A 140 6.34 7.76 5.52
C TYR A 140 6.86 9.09 6.09
N ILE A 141 6.97 9.19 7.41
CA ILE A 141 7.59 10.33 8.06
C ILE A 141 9.09 10.05 8.20
N HIS A 142 9.90 10.81 7.48
CA HIS A 142 11.35 10.72 7.52
C HIS A 142 11.91 11.53 8.70
N ARG A 143 13.12 11.15 9.16
CA ARG A 143 13.88 11.96 10.12
C ARG A 143 14.09 13.38 9.62
N ASP A 144 14.38 13.50 8.33
CA ASP A 144 14.34 14.79 7.63
C ASP A 144 12.87 15.19 7.38
N ARG A 145 12.36 16.07 8.25
CA ARG A 145 11.01 16.63 8.12
C ARG A 145 10.87 17.52 6.87
N GLY A 146 11.96 18.12 6.38
CA GLY A 146 11.98 18.87 5.13
C GLY A 146 11.72 17.99 3.91
N LEU A 147 12.31 16.78 3.87
CA LEU A 147 11.99 15.78 2.85
C LEU A 147 10.50 15.39 2.90
N THR A 148 9.98 15.12 4.10
CA THR A 148 8.57 14.74 4.28
C THR A 148 7.64 15.86 3.77
N GLN A 149 7.93 17.12 4.11
CA GLN A 149 7.18 18.27 3.62
C GLN A 149 7.26 18.40 2.08
N ALA A 150 8.44 18.25 1.48
CA ALA A 150 8.61 18.32 0.03
C ALA A 150 7.81 17.23 -0.70
N LEU A 151 7.72 16.02 -0.15
CA LEU A 151 6.90 14.94 -0.71
C LEU A 151 5.40 15.28 -0.66
N ILE A 152 4.92 15.89 0.43
CA ILE A 152 3.53 16.36 0.57
C ILE A 152 3.23 17.42 -0.49
N GLU A 153 4.10 18.42 -0.63
CA GLU A 153 3.95 19.51 -1.61
C GLU A 153 3.92 18.99 -3.05
N ARG A 154 4.81 18.03 -3.39
CA ARG A 154 4.84 17.37 -4.69
C ARG A 154 3.56 16.58 -4.96
N ALA A 155 3.11 15.76 -4.02
CA ALA A 155 1.88 14.98 -4.16
C ALA A 155 0.66 15.88 -4.37
N SER A 156 0.53 16.94 -3.57
CA SER A 156 -0.53 17.94 -3.73
C SER A 156 -0.48 18.62 -5.09
N SER A 157 0.71 19.08 -5.51
CA SER A 157 0.89 19.79 -6.79
C SER A 157 0.64 18.90 -8.01
N ALA A 158 0.96 17.61 -7.91
CA ALA A 158 0.68 16.61 -8.95
C ALA A 158 -0.80 16.17 -8.98
N GLY A 159 -1.66 16.70 -8.09
CA GLY A 159 -3.10 16.49 -8.13
C GLY A 159 -3.60 15.23 -7.43
N TYR A 160 -2.77 14.59 -6.60
CA TYR A 160 -3.19 13.49 -5.73
C TYR A 160 -4.32 13.93 -4.80
N LYS A 161 -5.19 12.99 -4.42
CA LYS A 161 -6.44 13.30 -3.72
C LYS A 161 -6.41 13.05 -2.21
N ALA A 162 -5.43 12.31 -1.71
CA ALA A 162 -5.25 12.07 -0.29
C ALA A 162 -3.79 11.68 0.01
N LEU A 163 -3.39 11.88 1.27
CA LEU A 163 -2.18 11.29 1.84
C LEU A 163 -2.56 10.05 2.65
N CYS A 164 -1.92 8.92 2.34
CA CYS A 164 -2.05 7.68 3.09
C CYS A 164 -0.84 7.52 4.01
N LEU A 165 -0.94 7.99 5.24
CA LEU A 165 0.15 7.93 6.20
C LEU A 165 0.22 6.53 6.83
N THR A 166 1.35 5.85 6.60
CA THR A 166 1.60 4.51 7.14
C THR A 166 2.18 4.63 8.54
N VAL A 167 1.49 4.04 9.53
CA VAL A 167 1.84 4.17 10.96
C VAL A 167 2.32 2.86 11.60
N ASP A 168 2.30 1.75 10.86
CA ASP A 168 2.67 0.40 11.34
C ASP A 168 4.14 0.01 11.07
N ALA A 169 4.94 0.95 10.56
CA ALA A 169 6.34 0.68 10.21
C ALA A 169 7.35 1.71 10.76
N PRO A 170 7.36 1.99 12.08
CA PRO A 170 8.43 2.78 12.70
C PRO A 170 9.79 2.07 12.61
N LEU A 171 9.78 0.74 12.54
CA LEU A 171 10.89 -0.13 12.17
C LEU A 171 10.39 -1.13 11.12
N LEU A 172 11.28 -1.63 10.28
CA LEU A 172 10.91 -2.66 9.30
C LEU A 172 10.72 -4.01 9.99
N GLY A 173 9.68 -4.75 9.61
CA GLY A 173 9.52 -6.14 10.02
C GLY A 173 10.68 -7.01 9.52
N ARG A 174 11.04 -8.04 10.29
CA ARG A 174 12.13 -8.94 9.91
C ARG A 174 11.65 -9.94 8.87
N ARG A 175 12.10 -9.81 7.62
CA ARG A 175 11.72 -10.68 6.50
C ARG A 175 12.89 -11.61 6.17
N GLU A 176 12.79 -12.86 6.58
CA GLU A 176 13.92 -13.80 6.51
C GLU A 176 14.35 -14.11 5.07
N ARG A 177 13.42 -14.06 4.12
CA ARG A 177 13.73 -14.26 2.70
C ARG A 177 14.54 -13.08 2.13
N ASP A 178 14.18 -11.85 2.48
CA ASP A 178 14.94 -10.65 2.10
C ASP A 178 16.36 -10.69 2.69
N GLN A 179 16.50 -11.11 3.96
CA GLN A 179 17.79 -11.28 4.62
C GLN A 179 18.64 -12.35 3.93
N ARG A 180 18.06 -13.52 3.63
CA ARG A 180 18.77 -14.64 2.99
C ARG A 180 19.20 -14.34 1.56
N ASN A 181 18.40 -13.55 0.85
CA ASN A 181 18.69 -13.16 -0.54
C ASN A 181 19.52 -11.88 -0.64
N HIS A 182 19.91 -11.26 0.49
CA HIS A 182 20.57 -9.95 0.52
C HIS A 182 19.85 -8.93 -0.36
N PHE A 183 18.53 -8.76 -0.14
CA PHE A 183 17.69 -7.93 -0.99
C PHE A 183 18.32 -6.56 -1.22
N SER A 184 18.48 -6.22 -2.50
CA SER A 184 19.01 -4.95 -2.99
C SER A 184 18.29 -4.53 -4.28
N LEU A 185 18.28 -3.23 -4.57
CA LEU A 185 17.75 -2.77 -5.85
C LEU A 185 18.73 -3.10 -6.99
N PRO A 186 18.26 -3.68 -8.11
CA PRO A 186 19.11 -3.94 -9.26
C PRO A 186 19.78 -2.68 -9.78
N SER A 187 20.98 -2.83 -10.37
CA SER A 187 21.72 -1.71 -10.96
C SER A 187 20.86 -0.92 -11.95
N GLY A 188 20.89 0.42 -11.82
CA GLY A 188 20.08 1.33 -12.64
C GLY A 188 18.66 1.57 -12.12
N MET A 189 18.21 0.85 -11.09
CA MET A 189 16.94 1.11 -10.41
C MET A 189 17.16 2.02 -9.21
N GLN A 190 16.27 3.01 -9.03
CA GLN A 190 16.36 3.97 -7.93
C GLN A 190 14.98 4.30 -7.37
N LEU A 191 14.96 4.81 -6.14
CA LEU A 191 13.79 5.43 -5.53
C LEU A 191 13.53 6.77 -6.19
N ALA A 192 12.60 6.83 -7.14
CA ALA A 192 12.36 8.02 -7.96
C ALA A 192 11.90 9.24 -7.15
N ASN A 193 11.30 9.03 -5.97
CA ASN A 193 10.86 10.11 -5.10
C ASN A 193 11.96 10.62 -4.15
N ILE A 194 13.03 9.85 -3.95
CA ILE A 194 14.07 10.11 -2.95
C ILE A 194 15.44 10.38 -3.61
N SER A 195 15.69 9.88 -4.82
CA SER A 195 17.00 9.92 -5.48
C SER A 195 17.56 11.34 -5.69
N SER A 196 16.69 12.33 -5.93
CA SER A 196 17.10 13.74 -6.06
C SER A 196 17.53 14.40 -4.74
N SER A 197 17.26 13.78 -3.59
CA SER A 197 17.60 14.30 -2.26
C SER A 197 18.96 13.84 -1.73
N GLY A 198 19.67 12.96 -2.45
CA GLY A 198 20.93 12.35 -1.97
C GLY A 198 20.74 11.29 -0.87
N LEU A 199 19.50 11.02 -0.44
CA LEU A 199 19.14 10.04 0.59
C LEU A 199 18.83 8.65 0.00
N GLY A 200 19.62 8.24 -1.00
CA GLY A 200 19.50 6.92 -1.62
C GLY A 200 19.66 5.78 -0.60
N ILE A 201 19.23 4.58 -1.00
CA ILE A 201 19.42 3.40 -0.15
C ILE A 201 20.92 3.11 -0.05
N SER A 202 21.45 3.08 1.17
CA SER A 202 22.84 2.71 1.41
C SER A 202 22.98 1.19 1.29
N HIS A 203 23.89 0.72 0.44
CA HIS A 203 24.14 -0.70 0.27
C HIS A 203 24.83 -1.28 1.52
N SER A 204 24.37 -2.45 1.95
CA SER A 204 25.01 -3.24 3.00
C SER A 204 25.42 -4.62 2.46
N ASP A 205 26.63 -5.06 2.76
CA ASP A 205 27.11 -6.40 2.36
C ASP A 205 26.44 -7.52 3.18
N THR A 206 25.80 -7.20 4.31
CA THR A 206 25.29 -8.19 5.28
C THR A 206 23.80 -8.08 5.56
N GLU A 207 23.19 -6.93 5.34
CA GLU A 207 21.78 -6.64 5.67
C GLU A 207 20.99 -6.27 4.42
N SER A 208 19.67 -6.44 4.46
CA SER A 208 18.80 -5.98 3.37
C SER A 208 18.88 -4.45 3.22
N ASP A 209 19.02 -3.98 1.98
CA ASP A 209 18.99 -2.56 1.63
C ASP A 209 17.74 -1.86 2.17
N LEU A 210 16.58 -2.55 2.15
CA LEU A 210 15.34 -2.02 2.69
C LEU A 210 15.39 -1.84 4.20
N PHE A 211 16.01 -2.80 4.92
CA PHE A 211 16.19 -2.70 6.37
C PHE A 211 17.07 -1.50 6.72
N THR A 212 18.19 -1.34 6.01
CA THR A 212 19.07 -0.18 6.12
C THR A 212 18.32 1.13 5.87
N TYR A 213 17.52 1.20 4.80
CA TYR A 213 16.72 2.39 4.52
C TYR A 213 15.80 2.77 5.69
N PHE A 214 15.02 1.82 6.21
CA PHE A 214 14.12 2.08 7.34
C PHE A 214 14.90 2.52 8.58
N ALA A 215 15.98 1.82 8.91
CA ALA A 215 16.79 2.12 10.08
C ALA A 215 17.44 3.51 10.05
N TYR A 216 17.80 4.01 8.86
CA TYR A 216 18.51 5.29 8.73
C TYR A 216 17.63 6.48 8.33
N GLN A 217 16.56 6.26 7.57
CA GLN A 217 15.78 7.34 6.97
C GLN A 217 14.46 7.61 7.68
N LEU A 218 13.81 6.59 8.24
CA LEU A 218 12.52 6.76 8.91
C LEU A 218 12.68 7.11 10.38
N ASP A 219 11.71 7.86 10.88
CA ASP A 219 11.69 8.28 12.28
C ASP A 219 10.92 7.26 13.14
N PRO A 220 11.59 6.49 14.02
CA PRO A 220 10.91 5.54 14.89
C PRO A 220 10.22 6.22 16.08
N SER A 221 10.42 7.53 16.28
CA SER A 221 9.86 8.28 17.41
C SER A 221 8.52 8.96 17.12
N ILE A 222 7.90 8.64 15.98
CA ILE A 222 6.60 9.21 15.60
C ILE A 222 5.53 8.95 16.65
N THR A 223 4.71 9.96 16.86
CA THR A 223 3.57 9.96 17.78
C THR A 223 2.35 10.58 17.09
N TRP A 224 1.22 10.59 17.79
CA TRP A 224 0.02 11.30 17.35
C TRP A 224 0.23 12.81 17.09
N LYS A 225 1.25 13.43 17.69
CA LYS A 225 1.60 14.84 17.41
C LYS A 225 2.19 15.03 16.01
N ASP A 226 2.88 14.03 15.49
CA ASP A 226 3.42 14.07 14.13
C ASP A 226 2.29 13.99 13.09
N LEU A 227 1.17 13.36 13.46
CA LEU A 227 -0.06 13.36 12.68
C LEU A 227 -0.66 14.77 12.57
N GLU A 228 -0.77 15.48 13.70
CA GLU A 228 -1.23 16.86 13.76
C GLU A 228 -0.30 17.76 12.93
N TRP A 229 1.02 17.54 13.00
CA TRP A 229 1.99 18.25 12.17
C TRP A 229 1.77 18.01 10.68
N VAL A 230 1.67 16.75 10.21
CA VAL A 230 1.39 16.43 8.81
C VAL A 230 0.08 17.09 8.35
N GLN A 231 -0.96 17.05 9.18
CA GLN A 231 -2.24 17.69 8.89
C GLN A 231 -2.11 19.22 8.79
N SER A 232 -1.27 19.84 9.63
CA SER A 232 -1.07 21.29 9.62
C SER A 232 -0.36 21.83 8.36
N ILE A 233 0.43 20.99 7.69
CA ILE A 233 1.20 21.38 6.49
C ILE A 233 0.61 20.84 5.19
N SER A 234 -0.32 19.89 5.26
CA SER A 234 -0.92 19.26 4.08
C SER A 234 -2.27 19.86 3.73
N PRO A 235 -2.51 20.23 2.45
CA PRO A 235 -3.84 20.58 1.97
C PRO A 235 -4.70 19.35 1.64
N LEU A 236 -4.13 18.14 1.66
CA LEU A 236 -4.81 16.91 1.28
C LEU A 236 -5.44 16.22 2.51
N PRO A 237 -6.59 15.54 2.34
CA PRO A 237 -7.16 14.72 3.41
C PRO A 237 -6.19 13.60 3.79
N LEU A 238 -6.11 13.34 5.10
CA LEU A 238 -5.23 12.32 5.66
C LEU A 238 -5.99 11.01 5.85
N VAL A 239 -5.38 9.91 5.43
CA VAL A 239 -5.82 8.53 5.62
C VAL A 239 -4.76 7.82 6.45
N LEU A 240 -5.15 7.13 7.53
CA LEU A 240 -4.18 6.34 8.32
C LEU A 240 -4.20 4.88 7.92
N LYS A 241 -3.03 4.33 7.61
CA LYS A 241 -2.85 2.92 7.26
C LYS A 241 -2.02 2.20 8.32
N GLY A 242 -2.51 1.03 8.73
CA GLY A 242 -1.84 0.18 9.72
C GLY A 242 -2.60 0.07 11.05
N ILE A 243 -3.86 0.49 11.08
CA ILE A 243 -4.68 0.47 12.30
C ILE A 243 -5.28 -0.93 12.48
N LEU A 244 -5.13 -1.52 13.67
CA LEU A 244 -5.67 -2.83 14.01
C LEU A 244 -6.51 -2.84 15.29
N ARG A 245 -6.68 -1.70 15.96
CA ARG A 245 -7.34 -1.57 17.26
C ARG A 245 -8.43 -0.50 17.24
N ALA A 246 -9.51 -0.70 17.99
CA ALA A 246 -10.58 0.28 18.16
C ALA A 246 -10.09 1.61 18.71
N ASP A 247 -9.24 1.59 19.75
CA ASP A 247 -8.79 2.81 20.43
C ASP A 247 -7.90 3.68 19.53
N ASP A 248 -7.00 3.07 18.76
CA ASP A 248 -6.23 3.79 17.74
C ASP A 248 -7.11 4.32 16.61
N ALA A 249 -8.18 3.62 16.25
CA ALA A 249 -9.14 4.10 15.26
C ALA A 249 -9.90 5.34 15.75
N VAL A 250 -10.38 5.33 16.99
CA VAL A 250 -11.00 6.52 17.63
C VAL A 250 -10.01 7.68 17.65
N ARG A 251 -8.77 7.41 18.07
CA ARG A 251 -7.73 8.45 18.15
C ARG A 251 -7.35 9.01 16.78
N ALA A 252 -7.36 8.19 15.73
CA ALA A 252 -7.17 8.65 14.36
C ALA A 252 -8.26 9.65 13.92
N VAL A 253 -9.52 9.36 14.27
CA VAL A 253 -10.65 10.26 13.99
C VAL A 253 -10.53 11.56 14.80
N GLU A 254 -10.18 11.48 16.08
CA GLU A 254 -9.96 12.64 16.94
C GLU A 254 -8.82 13.54 16.42
N ALA A 255 -7.76 12.94 15.87
CA ALA A 255 -6.67 13.64 15.19
C ALA A 255 -7.04 14.12 13.76
N GLY A 256 -8.28 13.92 13.33
CA GLY A 256 -8.83 14.47 12.10
C GLY A 256 -8.51 13.67 10.82
N ALA A 257 -8.13 12.39 10.94
CA ALA A 257 -8.10 11.48 9.79
C ALA A 257 -9.48 11.44 9.11
N LYS A 258 -9.49 11.30 7.78
CA LYS A 258 -10.71 11.25 6.95
C LYS A 258 -11.06 9.84 6.50
N ALA A 259 -10.10 8.92 6.55
CA ALA A 259 -10.34 7.50 6.39
C ALA A 259 -9.28 6.69 7.17
N ILE A 260 -9.59 5.42 7.40
CA ILE A 260 -8.70 4.44 8.03
C ILE A 260 -8.55 3.24 7.11
N ILE A 261 -7.34 2.71 7.00
CA ILE A 261 -7.06 1.42 6.37
C ILE A 261 -6.66 0.44 7.47
N VAL A 262 -7.55 -0.52 7.73
CA VAL A 262 -7.29 -1.65 8.61
C VAL A 262 -6.28 -2.56 7.93
N SER A 263 -5.06 -2.61 8.46
CA SER A 263 -3.92 -3.20 7.77
C SER A 263 -2.91 -3.71 8.79
N ASN A 264 -2.35 -4.89 8.52
CA ASN A 264 -1.15 -5.38 9.19
C ASN A 264 0.05 -5.44 8.22
N HIS A 265 0.01 -4.56 7.21
CA HIS A 265 1.03 -4.46 6.16
C HIS A 265 1.20 -5.76 5.36
N GLY A 266 0.13 -6.52 5.14
CA GLY A 266 0.18 -7.83 4.48
C GLY A 266 0.99 -8.87 5.28
N GLY A 267 1.02 -8.76 6.62
CA GLY A 267 1.81 -9.65 7.47
C GLY A 267 3.32 -9.41 7.40
N ARG A 268 3.77 -8.24 6.93
CA ARG A 268 5.19 -7.92 6.67
C ARG A 268 5.87 -7.11 7.78
N GLN A 269 5.16 -6.81 8.85
CA GLN A 269 5.61 -5.98 9.97
C GLN A 269 5.69 -6.80 11.27
N LEU A 270 4.64 -6.79 12.10
CA LEU A 270 4.56 -7.59 13.33
C LEU A 270 3.96 -8.96 13.03
N ASP A 271 4.77 -10.03 13.16
CA ASP A 271 4.26 -11.40 13.06
C ASP A 271 3.59 -11.84 14.37
N GLY A 272 2.51 -12.62 14.26
CA GLY A 272 1.58 -12.92 15.36
C GLY A 272 0.53 -11.82 15.63
N ALA A 273 0.46 -10.79 14.78
CA ALA A 273 -0.62 -9.80 14.81
C ALA A 273 -1.93 -10.40 14.31
N ILE A 274 -3.06 -9.79 14.69
CA ILE A 274 -4.38 -10.18 14.21
C ILE A 274 -4.48 -10.00 12.68
N ALA A 275 -5.21 -10.90 12.01
CA ALA A 275 -5.57 -10.74 10.61
C ALA A 275 -6.41 -9.46 10.42
N SER A 276 -6.12 -8.67 9.39
CA SER A 276 -6.78 -7.38 9.15
C SER A 276 -8.30 -7.51 9.03
N LEU A 277 -8.78 -8.56 8.36
CA LEU A 277 -10.22 -8.86 8.26
C LEU A 277 -10.88 -9.10 9.62
N ASN A 278 -10.16 -9.70 10.58
CA ASN A 278 -10.69 -9.97 11.92
C ASN A 278 -10.68 -8.71 12.79
N ALA A 279 -9.76 -7.77 12.56
CA ALA A 279 -9.75 -6.45 13.22
C ALA A 279 -10.81 -5.50 12.64
N LEU A 280 -11.27 -5.74 11.41
CA LEU A 280 -12.13 -4.81 10.67
C LEU A 280 -13.42 -4.46 11.41
N SER A 281 -14.12 -5.45 11.99
CA SER A 281 -15.41 -5.19 12.66
C SER A 281 -15.23 -4.27 13.87
N GLU A 282 -14.19 -4.51 14.67
CA GLU A 282 -13.90 -3.70 15.86
C GLU A 282 -13.60 -2.24 15.47
N VAL A 283 -12.82 -2.03 14.40
CA VAL A 283 -12.50 -0.68 13.90
C VAL A 283 -13.74 0.02 13.34
N VAL A 284 -14.56 -0.68 12.55
CA VAL A 284 -15.81 -0.13 11.98
C VAL A 284 -16.79 0.28 13.08
N ASP A 285 -16.96 -0.56 14.11
CA ASP A 285 -17.82 -0.26 15.25
C ASP A 285 -17.30 0.95 16.04
N ALA A 286 -15.99 1.04 16.25
CA ALA A 286 -15.36 2.12 17.01
C ALA A 286 -15.52 3.49 16.36
N VAL A 287 -15.44 3.58 15.03
CA VAL A 287 -15.58 4.87 14.31
C VAL A 287 -17.03 5.22 13.97
N ALA A 288 -17.97 4.28 14.12
CA ALA A 288 -19.42 4.51 14.02
C ALA A 288 -19.86 5.34 12.80
N GLY A 289 -19.23 5.12 11.64
CA GLY A 289 -19.54 5.81 10.38
C GLY A 289 -19.04 7.26 10.28
N SER A 290 -18.19 7.72 11.19
CA SER A 290 -17.61 9.08 11.16
C SER A 290 -16.57 9.30 10.05
N VAL A 291 -15.94 8.22 9.58
CA VAL A 291 -14.94 8.21 8.50
C VAL A 291 -15.09 6.97 7.64
N ASP A 292 -14.55 7.00 6.43
CA ASP A 292 -14.49 5.81 5.58
C ASP A 292 -13.49 4.78 6.16
N VAL A 293 -13.79 3.49 6.04
CA VAL A 293 -12.91 2.40 6.48
C VAL A 293 -12.63 1.47 5.31
N LEU A 294 -11.34 1.23 5.07
CA LEU A 294 -10.81 0.28 4.09
C LEU A 294 -10.10 -0.87 4.82
N VAL A 295 -9.84 -1.97 4.12
CA VAL A 295 -9.07 -3.11 4.61
C VAL A 295 -8.12 -3.60 3.52
N ASP A 296 -6.91 -4.01 3.90
CA ASP A 296 -5.94 -4.71 3.04
C ASP A 296 -5.31 -5.94 3.71
#